data_AF-A0A8T9MTY5-F1
#
_entry.id   AF-A0A8T9MTY5-F1
#
_cell.length_a   1.000
_cell.length_b   1.000
_cell.length_c   1.000
_cell.angle_alpha   90.00
_cell.angle_beta   90.00
_cell.angle_gamma   90.00
#
_symmetry.space_group_name_H-M   'P 1'
#
loop_
_entity.id
_entity.type
_entity.pdbx_description
1 polymer ?
#
loop_
_entity_poly.entity_id
_entity_poly.type
_entity_poly.pdbx_seq_one_letter_code
_entity_poly.pdbx_strand_id
1 'polypeptide(L)'
;MMPPETLRRLFQTADDACLNAFANRHATLLALLDETWTRFQAEWHTQAPAPVTEYAADISPDQLSHHPIDEAETLRFFEHFERERLHNDSPFRNR
;
A
#
# COMPACT_ATOMS: atom_id res chain seq x y z
N MET A 1 20.77 -12.02 10.44
CA MET A 1 20.14 -11.91 11.77
C MET A 1 19.99 -10.43 12.05
N MET A 2 18.76 -9.98 12.29
CA MET A 2 18.44 -8.57 12.41
C MET A 2 19.32 -7.92 13.51
N PRO A 3 20.05 -6.82 13.21
CA PRO A 3 20.98 -6.23 14.16
C PRO A 3 20.22 -5.62 15.36
N PRO A 4 20.81 -5.65 16.57
CA PRO A 4 20.16 -5.20 17.80
C PRO A 4 19.73 -3.71 17.75
N GLU A 5 20.46 -2.88 17.01
CA GLU A 5 20.11 -1.48 16.75
C GLU A 5 18.76 -1.33 16.02
N THR A 6 18.44 -2.24 15.09
CA THR A 6 17.16 -2.24 14.38
C THR A 6 16.01 -2.58 15.33
N LEU A 7 16.21 -3.56 16.22
CA LEU A 7 15.21 -3.90 17.23
C LEU A 7 14.97 -2.75 18.20
N ARG A 8 16.02 -2.02 18.59
CA ARG A 8 15.90 -0.86 19.47
C ARG A 8 15.15 0.30 18.83
N ARG A 9 15.30 0.47 17.51
CA ARG A 9 14.53 1.46 16.74
C ARG A 9 13.04 1.09 16.63
N LEU A 10 12.72 -0.21 16.55
CA LEU A 10 11.34 -0.71 16.46
C LEU A 10 10.64 -0.75 17.84
N PHE A 11 11.37 -1.05 18.90
CA PHE A 11 10.87 -1.21 20.26
C PHE A 11 11.51 -0.17 21.20
N GLN A 12 11.19 1.10 20.96
CA GLN A 12 11.83 2.26 21.61
C GLN A 12 11.68 2.31 23.14
N THR A 13 10.71 1.58 23.69
CA THR A 13 10.40 1.54 25.13
C THR A 13 10.95 0.31 25.85
N ALA A 14 11.54 -0.65 25.14
CA ALA A 14 12.06 -1.87 25.74
C ALA A 14 13.51 -1.66 26.23
N ASP A 15 13.82 -2.21 27.40
CA ASP A 15 15.18 -2.24 27.92
C ASP A 15 16.03 -3.32 27.21
N ASP A 16 17.36 -3.24 27.39
CA ASP A 16 18.29 -4.17 26.74
C ASP A 16 18.10 -5.63 27.17
N ALA A 17 17.65 -5.87 28.39
CA ALA A 17 17.40 -7.20 28.90
C ALA A 17 16.18 -7.85 28.21
N CYS A 18 15.08 -7.09 28.07
CA CYS A 18 13.88 -7.51 27.35
C CYS A 18 14.16 -7.72 25.86
N LEU A 19 14.94 -6.83 25.23
CA LEU A 19 15.31 -6.97 23.82
C LEU A 19 16.14 -8.24 23.56
N ASN A 20 17.11 -8.53 24.43
CA ASN A 20 17.91 -9.76 24.33
C ASN A 20 17.08 -11.02 24.59
N ALA A 21 16.20 -11.00 25.59
CA ALA A 21 15.30 -12.12 25.87
C ALA A 21 14.35 -12.39 24.69
N PHE A 22 13.81 -11.33 24.09
CA PHE A 22 12.96 -11.40 22.90
C PHE A 22 13.74 -11.96 21.69
N ALA A 23 14.93 -11.44 21.42
CA ALA A 23 15.75 -11.88 20.31
C ALA A 23 16.14 -13.36 20.42
N ASN A 24 16.50 -13.81 21.62
CA ASN A 24 16.83 -15.21 21.87
C ASN A 24 15.62 -16.13 21.75
N ARG A 25 14.46 -15.71 22.25
CA ARG A 25 13.22 -16.51 22.18
C ARG A 25 12.66 -16.61 20.76
N HIS A 26 12.87 -15.59 19.93
CA HIS A 26 12.27 -15.47 18.60
C HIS A 26 13.29 -15.46 17.47
N ALA A 27 14.48 -16.05 17.69
CA ALA A 27 15.60 -16.02 16.75
C ALA A 27 15.23 -16.45 15.32
N THR A 28 14.44 -17.53 15.17
CA THR A 28 13.99 -18.02 13.86
C THR A 28 13.07 -17.04 13.15
N LEU A 29 12.14 -16.40 13.88
CA LEU A 29 11.22 -15.41 13.31
C LEU A 29 11.97 -14.15 12.87
N LEU A 30 12.94 -13.71 13.67
CA LEU A 30 13.80 -12.58 13.30
C LEU A 30 14.67 -12.89 12.08
N ALA A 31 15.14 -14.13 11.92
CA ALA A 31 15.86 -14.56 10.73
C ALA A 31 14.97 -14.54 9.47
N LEU A 32 13.74 -15.06 9.56
CA LEU A 32 12.77 -15.02 8.45
C LEU A 32 12.39 -13.58 8.08
N LEU A 33 12.19 -12.71 9.08
CA LEU A 33 11.90 -11.30 8.85
C LEU A 33 13.05 -10.58 8.15
N ASP A 34 14.29 -10.83 8.58
CA ASP A 34 15.51 -10.28 7.97
C ASP A 34 15.65 -10.73 6.50
N GLU A 35 15.41 -12.01 6.22
CA GLU A 35 15.45 -12.56 4.86
C GLU A 35 14.35 -11.98 3.95
N THR A 36 13.10 -12.00 4.41
CA THR A 36 11.96 -11.50 3.63
C THR A 36 12.06 -10.00 3.39
N TRP A 37 12.51 -9.23 4.38
CA TRP A 37 12.75 -7.80 4.23
C TRP A 37 13.85 -7.50 3.21
N THR A 38 14.95 -8.27 3.25
CA THR A 38 16.04 -8.13 2.27
C THR A 38 15.57 -8.42 0.85
N ARG A 39 14.77 -9.48 0.66
CA ARG A 39 14.18 -9.82 -0.65
C ARG A 39 13.23 -8.72 -1.13
N PHE A 40 12.36 -8.22 -0.25
CA PHE A 40 11.47 -7.11 -0.57
C PHE A 40 12.24 -5.87 -1.02
N GLN A 41 13.32 -5.49 -0.33
CA GLN A 41 14.14 -4.34 -0.75
C GLN A 41 14.76 -4.55 -2.14
N ALA A 42 15.26 -5.75 -2.43
CA ALA A 42 15.82 -6.06 -3.75
C ALA A 42 14.76 -5.97 -4.87
N GLU A 43 13.54 -6.43 -4.60
CA GLU A 43 12.40 -6.36 -5.52
C GLU A 43 11.86 -4.94 -5.67
N TRP A 44 11.82 -4.17 -4.58
CA TRP A 44 11.35 -2.79 -4.57
C TRP A 44 12.27 -1.89 -5.40
N HIS A 45 13.59 -2.04 -5.25
CA HIS A 45 14.56 -1.27 -6.02
C HIS A 45 14.59 -1.64 -7.52
N THR A 46 14.03 -2.79 -7.91
CA THR A 46 13.90 -3.18 -9.32
C THR A 46 12.62 -2.66 -9.97
N GLN A 47 11.63 -2.24 -9.20
CA GLN A 47 10.46 -1.53 -9.73
C GLN A 47 10.80 -0.04 -9.85
N ALA A 48 11.28 0.38 -11.02
CA ALA A 48 11.27 1.80 -11.34
C ALA A 48 9.83 2.32 -11.13
N PRO A 49 9.62 3.44 -10.41
CA PRO A 49 8.29 4.02 -10.30
C PRO A 49 7.75 4.17 -11.71
N ALA A 50 6.63 3.51 -11.99
CA ALA A 50 5.97 3.68 -13.27
C ALA A 50 5.76 5.19 -13.45
N PRO A 51 6.04 5.74 -14.64
CA PRO A 51 5.81 7.16 -14.88
C PRO A 51 4.35 7.45 -14.52
N VAL A 52 4.17 8.28 -13.50
CA VAL A 52 2.84 8.73 -13.10
C VAL A 52 2.39 9.64 -14.23
N THR A 53 1.44 9.17 -15.03
CA THR A 53 0.74 10.05 -15.95
C THR A 53 -0.03 11.04 -15.10
N GLU A 54 0.37 12.31 -15.13
CA GLU A 54 -0.40 13.37 -14.48
C GLU A 54 -1.81 13.37 -15.07
N TYR A 55 -2.79 13.10 -14.21
CA TYR A 55 -4.19 13.17 -14.59
C TYR A 55 -4.50 14.62 -14.99
N ALA A 56 -5.00 14.79 -16.22
CA ALA A 56 -5.37 16.09 -16.78
C ALA A 56 -4.21 17.11 -16.84
N ALA A 57 -3.02 16.68 -17.24
CA ALA A 57 -1.82 17.53 -17.38
C ALA A 57 -2.00 18.76 -18.31
N ASP A 58 -3.00 18.71 -19.20
CA ASP A 58 -3.34 19.75 -20.17
C ASP A 58 -4.51 20.65 -19.73
N ILE A 59 -5.12 20.38 -18.57
CA ILE A 59 -6.27 21.13 -18.05
C ILE A 59 -5.80 22.06 -16.92
N SER A 60 -5.93 23.37 -17.13
CA SER A 60 -5.73 24.34 -16.06
C SER A 60 -6.93 24.35 -15.10
N PRO A 61 -6.73 24.51 -13.78
CA PRO A 61 -7.82 24.73 -12.83
C PRO A 61 -8.77 25.86 -13.23
N ASP A 62 -8.27 26.88 -13.93
CA ASP A 62 -9.06 28.03 -14.40
C ASP A 62 -10.02 27.67 -15.56
N GLN A 63 -9.84 26.52 -16.20
CA GLN A 63 -10.72 26.00 -17.26
C GLN A 63 -11.84 25.13 -16.69
N LEU A 64 -11.81 24.82 -15.39
CA LEU A 64 -12.83 24.02 -14.73
C LEU A 64 -14.09 24.88 -14.49
N SER A 65 -15.24 24.29 -14.75
CA SER A 65 -16.54 24.89 -14.46
C SER A 65 -17.41 23.92 -13.68
N HIS A 66 -18.19 24.45 -12.74
CA HIS A 66 -19.12 23.66 -11.95
C HIS A 66 -20.50 23.72 -12.60
N HIS A 67 -21.05 22.55 -12.94
CA HIS A 67 -22.42 22.41 -13.36
C HIS A 67 -23.22 21.71 -12.25
N PRO A 68 -24.46 22.15 -11.98
CA PRO A 68 -25.35 21.40 -11.10
C PRO A 68 -25.61 20.03 -11.72
N ILE A 69 -25.50 18.99 -10.90
CA ILE A 69 -25.83 17.63 -11.31
C ILE A 69 -27.34 17.57 -11.57
N ASP A 70 -27.74 17.11 -12.75
CA ASP A 70 -29.15 16.91 -13.06
C ASP A 70 -29.65 15.51 -12.66
N GLU A 71 -30.98 15.33 -12.68
CA GLU A 71 -31.61 14.06 -12.31
C GLU A 71 -31.23 12.92 -13.26
N ALA A 72 -31.01 13.23 -14.55
CA ALA A 72 -30.63 12.25 -15.55
C ALA A 72 -29.17 11.78 -15.38
N GLU A 73 -28.26 12.68 -15.02
CA GLU A 73 -26.87 12.39 -14.66
C GLU A 73 -26.82 11.54 -13.39
N THR A 74 -27.66 11.84 -12.41
CA THR A 74 -27.79 11.06 -11.18
C THR A 74 -28.24 9.62 -11.49
N LEU A 75 -29.27 9.44 -12.33
CA LEU A 75 -29.73 8.12 -12.77
C LEU A 75 -28.64 7.35 -13.52
N ARG A 76 -27.95 7.99 -14.48
CA ARG A 76 -26.85 7.37 -15.23
C ARG A 76 -25.70 6.93 -14.33
N PHE A 77 -25.38 7.72 -13.31
CA PHE A 77 -24.38 7.37 -12.31
C PHE A 77 -24.76 6.08 -11.58
N PHE A 78 -26.01 5.98 -11.09
CA PHE A 78 -26.49 4.76 -10.42
C PHE A 78 -26.51 3.54 -11.34
N GLU A 79 -26.95 3.68 -12.59
CA GLU A 79 -26.93 2.59 -13.57
C GLU A 79 -25.51 2.06 -13.83
N HIS A 80 -24.54 2.97 -13.95
CA HIS A 80 -23.14 2.60 -14.14
C HIS A 80 -22.59 1.87 -12.91
N PHE A 81 -22.84 2.39 -11.70
CA PHE A 81 -22.33 1.83 -10.46
C PHE A 81 -22.94 0.47 -10.11
N GLU A 82 -24.25 0.30 -10.27
CA GLU A 82 -24.92 -1.00 -10.06
C GLU A 82 -24.45 -2.04 -11.09
N ARG A 83 -24.18 -1.63 -12.34
CA ARG A 83 -23.62 -2.51 -13.36
C ARG A 83 -22.22 -2.99 -12.99
N GLU A 84 -21.37 -2.11 -12.48
CA GLU A 84 -20.00 -2.47 -12.09
C GLU A 84 -19.91 -3.24 -10.76
N ARG A 85 -20.87 -3.05 -9.85
CA ARG A 85 -20.97 -3.81 -8.59
C ARG A 85 -20.98 -5.32 -8.81
N LEU A 86 -21.64 -5.78 -9.87
CA LEU A 86 -21.69 -7.21 -10.23
C LEU A 86 -20.39 -7.73 -10.85
N HIS A 87 -19.49 -6.85 -11.30
CA HIS A 87 -18.25 -7.22 -11.99
C HIS A 87 -16.99 -7.14 -11.12
N ASN A 88 -16.95 -6.26 -10.10
CA ASN A 88 -15.75 -6.00 -9.29
C ASN A 88 -15.72 -6.70 -7.92
N ASP A 89 -16.80 -7.35 -7.48
CA ASP A 89 -16.86 -8.05 -6.18
C ASP A 89 -16.25 -9.47 -6.17
N SER A 90 -15.42 -9.83 -7.15
CA SER A 90 -14.68 -11.09 -7.09
C SER A 90 -13.24 -10.85 -6.60
N PRO A 91 -12.93 -11.08 -5.31
CA PRO A 91 -11.62 -10.81 -4.73
C PRO A 91 -10.52 -11.73 -5.28
N PHE A 92 -10.87 -12.76 -6.07
CA PHE A 92 -9.93 -13.70 -6.67
C PHE A 92 -10.36 -14.04 -8.10
N ARG A 93 -10.10 -13.13 -9.06
CA ARG A 93 -10.06 -13.55 -10.46
C ARG A 93 -8.72 -14.25 -10.68
N ASN A 94 -8.71 -15.57 -10.40
CA ASN A 94 -7.57 -16.45 -10.62
C ASN A 94 -6.99 -16.23 -12.03
N ARG A 95 -5.70 -15.85 -12.07
CA ARG A 95 -4.83 -16.05 -13.23
C ARG A 95 -4.28 -17.47 -13.20
#